data_AF-U3A7Y9-F1
#
_entry.id   AF-U3A7Y9-F1
#
_cell.length_a   1.000
_cell.length_b   1.000
_cell.length_c   1.000
_cell.angle_alpha   90.00
_cell.angle_beta   90.00
_cell.angle_gamma   90.00
#
_symmetry.space_group_name_H-M   'P 1'
#
loop_
_entity.id
_entity.type
_entity.pdbx_description
1 polymer ?
#
loop_
_entity_poly.entity_id
_entity_poly.type
_entity_poly.pdbx_seq_one_letter_code
_entity_poly.pdbx_strand_id
1 'polypeptide(L)'
;MLSPWDKSRKTTNAAYKPIADECSPSITAESPIKEFVQPDAMFAINIKLYCNAEATHHLKTGEWLLGKTEAEASTSAWKIEETNENSCILTTQCSVSEPKKLHHNAFINSGHSQTYNVTPNPKQSNKINAEFIPIKLAVQITPNLLAWPTEGYFYHFVDAELLREYKILGKNRYAYQITLSNKQFLTDELLSEHHYSSMIIPYKVEQSLCDNQHLLYTAEKLSSSQLNDINKSWLDDNATSLDLEHIVAIATAKGSPVRRRPVEQEPQEPLIKDYKIGGVYPFSSIWGQYTTPITADNATHIHYAALPAQLPIINITTLTIVQKNRIFVGDEREIAGAIDSPDPHFPIETISATGKRIMPSELLGESLAAQAVSVDLINRQLMTLNSNTMKEVQESGELVFTGMQYQHAHGTLGAIRIVDVPAGEKPEKLTCQMAYWVAQGKFLNVPKHPDPHRDHLYIFTPSFSGCSFVVDDWDDKHIRVYHVEGSREDKQYNHVKVHGNGLINYMSFLDYGFYQEGETTFKNTTGFAFMQYNTEIKKWEIHYQKQEHAQMIERYQTHAKSFFSSEKHTAQIRMSKDSKIVGTGKIVIER
;
A
#
# COMPACT_ATOMS: atom_id res chain seq x y z
N MET A 1 43.38 -48.47 -54.86
CA MET A 1 43.06 -47.05 -54.58
C MET A 1 42.39 -46.96 -53.23
N LEU A 2 42.80 -45.99 -52.41
CA LEU A 2 42.45 -45.68 -51.00
C LEU A 2 40.92 -45.81 -50.73
N SER A 3 40.36 -46.21 -49.59
CA SER A 3 40.63 -45.92 -48.16
C SER A 3 39.84 -46.90 -47.26
N PRO A 4 40.39 -47.39 -46.13
CA PRO A 4 39.60 -48.12 -45.12
C PRO A 4 39.70 -47.57 -43.67
N TRP A 5 38.53 -47.45 -43.04
CA TRP A 5 38.15 -47.84 -41.66
C TRP A 5 38.90 -47.31 -40.40
N ASP A 6 38.11 -46.65 -39.54
CA ASP A 6 37.82 -46.98 -38.12
C ASP A 6 38.97 -47.29 -37.13
N LYS A 7 39.07 -46.51 -36.03
CA LYS A 7 39.13 -46.98 -34.63
C LYS A 7 39.48 -45.87 -33.62
N SER A 8 38.72 -45.91 -32.51
CA SER A 8 38.96 -45.43 -31.13
C SER A 8 40.21 -44.58 -30.80
N ARG A 9 40.00 -43.46 -30.10
CA ARG A 9 41.03 -42.84 -29.25
C ARG A 9 40.55 -42.54 -27.84
N LYS A 10 41.26 -43.17 -26.91
CA LYS A 10 41.24 -43.01 -25.46
C LYS A 10 41.72 -41.62 -25.05
N THR A 11 41.12 -41.10 -23.98
CA THR A 11 41.59 -39.96 -23.19
C THR A 11 42.90 -40.31 -22.47
N THR A 12 43.91 -39.44 -22.57
CA THR A 12 45.17 -39.53 -21.82
C THR A 12 45.33 -38.32 -20.91
N ASN A 13 45.46 -38.59 -19.60
CA ASN A 13 45.89 -37.65 -18.57
C ASN A 13 47.34 -37.23 -18.81
N ALA A 14 47.62 -35.92 -18.78
CA ALA A 14 48.96 -35.37 -18.83
C ALA A 14 49.42 -35.01 -17.40
N ALA A 15 50.22 -35.89 -16.81
CA ALA A 15 51.04 -35.58 -15.63
C ALA A 15 52.49 -35.39 -16.10
N TYR A 16 53.11 -34.25 -15.76
CA TYR A 16 54.54 -34.03 -15.93
C TYR A 16 55.28 -34.03 -14.58
N LYS A 17 56.53 -34.53 -14.61
CA LYS A 17 57.45 -34.71 -13.48
C LYS A 17 57.99 -33.37 -12.93
N PRO A 18 58.42 -33.32 -11.64
CA PRO A 18 58.98 -32.12 -11.04
C PRO A 18 60.42 -31.88 -11.53
N ILE A 19 60.74 -30.62 -11.82
CA ILE A 19 62.09 -30.14 -12.12
C ILE A 19 62.67 -29.55 -10.83
N ALA A 20 63.93 -29.89 -10.53
CA ALA A 20 64.64 -29.50 -9.32
C ALA A 20 64.91 -27.99 -9.27
N ASP A 21 64.66 -27.38 -8.11
CA ASP A 21 65.03 -26.00 -7.81
C ASP A 21 66.56 -25.89 -7.59
N GLU A 22 67.27 -25.36 -8.58
CA GLU A 22 68.61 -24.80 -8.35
C GLU A 22 68.44 -23.38 -7.77
N CYS A 23 68.56 -23.30 -6.44
CA CYS A 23 68.54 -22.07 -5.69
C CYS A 23 69.79 -21.23 -6.01
N SER A 24 69.63 -20.13 -6.74
CA SER A 24 70.66 -19.09 -6.82
C SER A 24 70.56 -18.20 -5.57
N PRO A 25 71.67 -17.90 -4.86
CA PRO A 25 71.61 -17.05 -3.68
C PRO A 25 71.31 -15.61 -4.13
N SER A 26 70.14 -15.10 -3.75
CA SER A 26 69.83 -13.68 -3.85
C SER A 26 70.60 -12.95 -2.77
N ILE A 27 71.53 -12.08 -3.19
CA ILE A 27 72.21 -11.15 -2.31
C ILE A 27 71.16 -10.19 -1.76
N THR A 28 70.92 -10.26 -0.46
CA THR A 28 70.05 -9.33 0.27
C THR A 28 70.72 -7.97 0.31
N ALA A 29 70.23 -7.01 -0.47
CA ALA A 29 70.50 -5.60 -0.20
C ALA A 29 69.63 -5.19 0.99
N GLU A 30 70.18 -5.26 2.21
CA GLU A 30 69.58 -4.64 3.39
C GLU A 30 69.55 -3.13 3.18
N SER A 31 68.42 -2.65 2.65
CA SER A 31 68.03 -1.26 2.87
C SER A 31 67.67 -1.16 4.34
N PRO A 32 68.19 -0.20 5.12
CA PRO A 32 67.76 -0.03 6.49
C PRO A 32 66.25 0.24 6.47
N ILE A 33 65.49 -0.71 6.97
CA ILE A 33 64.09 -0.51 7.33
C ILE A 33 64.13 0.59 8.39
N LYS A 34 63.84 1.84 7.99
CA LYS A 34 63.31 2.79 8.95
C LYS A 34 61.97 2.19 9.37
N GLU A 35 61.97 1.46 10.48
CA GLU A 35 60.77 1.27 11.27
C GLU A 35 60.24 2.69 11.52
N PHE A 36 59.20 3.08 10.78
CA PHE A 36 58.31 4.10 11.27
C PHE A 36 57.69 3.49 12.52
N VAL A 37 58.23 3.85 13.68
CA VAL A 37 57.57 3.65 14.96
C VAL A 37 56.18 4.23 14.78
N GLN A 38 55.18 3.37 14.66
CA GLN A 38 53.79 3.81 14.61
C GLN A 38 53.56 4.50 15.95
N PRO A 39 53.33 5.82 16.01
CA PRO A 39 53.18 6.50 17.28
C PRO A 39 52.00 5.85 18.01
N ASP A 40 52.14 5.61 19.32
CA ASP A 40 51.00 5.16 20.12
C ASP A 40 49.82 6.08 19.81
N ALA A 41 48.68 5.51 19.41
CA ALA A 41 47.54 6.33 19.07
C ALA A 41 47.10 7.10 20.33
N MET A 42 47.38 8.39 20.41
CA MET A 42 47.07 9.24 21.58
C MET A 42 45.76 10.01 21.40
N PHE A 43 45.24 10.05 20.16
CA PHE A 43 44.07 10.83 19.78
C PHE A 43 42.96 9.92 19.24
N ALA A 44 41.76 10.47 19.16
CA ALA A 44 40.59 9.82 18.58
C ALA A 44 39.68 10.83 17.87
N ILE A 45 38.95 10.33 16.88
CA ILE A 45 37.78 10.99 16.31
C ILE A 45 36.54 10.22 16.74
N ASN A 46 35.56 10.94 17.28
CA ASN A 46 34.28 10.37 17.71
C ASN A 46 33.14 10.97 16.86
N ILE A 47 32.33 10.12 16.26
CA ILE A 47 31.12 10.49 15.52
C ILE A 47 29.92 9.99 16.31
N LYS A 48 28.96 10.85 16.63
CA LYS A 48 27.70 10.45 17.27
C LYS A 48 26.60 10.27 16.23
N LEU A 49 25.92 9.13 16.27
CA LEU A 49 24.72 8.86 15.49
C LEU A 49 23.52 8.80 16.43
N TYR A 50 22.46 9.56 16.14
CA TYR A 50 21.22 9.55 16.93
C TYR A 50 20.32 8.34 16.62
N CYS A 51 20.90 7.14 16.69
CA CYS A 51 20.21 5.86 16.70
C CYS A 51 21.06 4.82 17.44
N ASN A 52 20.44 3.76 17.97
CA ASN A 52 21.18 2.67 18.60
C ASN A 52 22.05 1.89 17.59
N ALA A 53 22.98 1.05 18.08
CA ALA A 53 23.94 0.38 17.20
C ALA A 53 23.24 -0.60 16.23
N GLU A 54 22.21 -1.31 16.68
CA GLU A 54 21.41 -2.21 15.84
C GLU A 54 20.75 -1.47 14.66
N ALA A 55 20.21 -0.27 14.89
CA ALA A 55 19.53 0.51 13.86
C ALA A 55 20.47 1.07 12.80
N THR A 56 21.78 1.20 13.05
CA THR A 56 22.74 1.75 12.07
C THR A 56 22.75 0.99 10.75
N HIS A 57 22.62 -0.34 10.81
CA HIS A 57 22.56 -1.23 9.66
C HIS A 57 21.18 -1.18 8.98
N HIS A 58 20.09 -1.27 9.76
CA HIS A 58 18.72 -1.24 9.23
C HIS A 58 18.37 0.08 8.54
N LEU A 59 18.83 1.21 9.09
CA LEU A 59 18.63 2.54 8.53
C LEU A 59 19.65 2.90 7.45
N LYS A 60 20.58 1.99 7.11
CA LYS A 60 21.63 2.19 6.10
C LYS A 60 22.32 3.55 6.25
N THR A 61 22.85 3.81 7.45
CA THR A 61 23.46 5.10 7.82
C THR A 61 24.71 5.48 6.99
N GLY A 62 25.19 4.57 6.14
CA GLY A 62 26.29 4.81 5.20
C GLY A 62 27.64 4.41 5.76
N GLU A 63 28.69 4.87 5.10
CA GLU A 63 30.08 4.49 5.35
C GLU A 63 30.92 5.74 5.66
N TRP A 64 31.80 5.60 6.65
CA TRP A 64 32.63 6.69 7.15
C TRP A 64 34.10 6.43 6.81
N LEU A 65 34.76 7.42 6.22
CA LEU A 65 36.18 7.36 5.89
C LEU A 65 36.88 8.60 6.43
N LEU A 66 37.88 8.41 7.29
CA LEU A 66 38.81 9.47 7.65
C LEU A 66 39.90 9.54 6.57
N GLY A 67 40.01 10.67 5.89
CA GLY A 67 40.90 10.90 4.76
C GLY A 67 42.39 10.87 5.13
N LYS A 68 43.22 10.57 4.14
CA LYS A 68 44.68 10.56 4.30
C LYS A 68 45.23 11.97 4.51
N THR A 69 46.37 12.03 5.18
CA THR A 69 47.18 13.22 5.46
C THR A 69 48.62 12.91 5.13
N GLU A 70 49.53 13.89 5.22
CA GLU A 70 50.96 13.62 5.08
C GLU A 70 51.49 12.72 6.22
N ALA A 71 50.92 12.86 7.42
CA ALA A 71 51.35 12.13 8.61
C ALA A 71 50.68 10.77 8.79
N GLU A 72 49.44 10.59 8.33
CA GLU A 72 48.66 9.36 8.52
C GLU A 72 47.87 8.92 7.29
N ALA A 73 47.79 7.60 7.10
CA ALA A 73 46.96 6.97 6.08
C ALA A 73 45.46 7.14 6.39
N SER A 74 44.62 6.99 5.36
CA SER A 74 43.16 6.99 5.53
C SER A 74 42.68 5.76 6.31
N THR A 75 41.63 5.90 7.10
CA THR A 75 41.02 4.78 7.84
C THR A 75 39.49 4.77 7.70
N SER A 76 38.94 3.58 7.48
CA SER A 76 37.49 3.29 7.54
C SER A 76 37.15 2.35 8.69
N ALA A 77 38.09 2.11 9.61
CA ALA A 77 37.87 1.25 10.77
C ALA A 77 37.28 2.07 11.92
N TRP A 78 36.03 1.77 12.28
CA TRP A 78 35.30 2.42 13.36
C TRP A 78 34.82 1.41 14.39
N LYS A 79 35.12 1.68 15.66
CA LYS A 79 34.53 0.96 16.79
C LYS A 79 33.19 1.60 17.12
N ILE A 80 32.12 0.81 17.19
CA ILE A 80 30.79 1.29 17.57
C ILE A 80 30.56 0.98 19.05
N GLU A 81 30.18 2.00 19.82
CA GLU A 81 29.78 1.87 21.22
C GLU A 81 28.39 2.49 21.43
N GLU A 82 27.50 1.76 22.10
CA GLU A 82 26.18 2.30 22.45
C GLU A 82 26.27 3.28 23.63
N THR A 83 25.39 4.27 23.60
CA THR A 83 25.22 5.21 24.72
C THR A 83 23.91 4.92 25.44
N ASN A 84 23.74 5.54 26.61
CA ASN A 84 22.51 5.44 27.41
C ASN A 84 21.31 6.20 26.80
N GLU A 85 21.49 6.88 25.67
CA GLU A 85 20.53 7.83 25.09
C GLU A 85 20.26 7.52 23.61
N ASN A 86 19.59 6.40 23.29
CA ASN A 86 19.19 5.98 21.93
C ASN A 86 20.12 6.45 20.79
N SER A 87 21.43 6.33 21.01
CA SER A 87 22.48 6.85 20.13
C SER A 87 23.73 6.00 20.31
N CYS A 88 24.58 5.99 19.29
CA CYS A 88 25.85 5.28 19.32
C CYS A 88 26.99 6.22 18.91
N ILE A 89 28.19 5.89 19.35
CA ILE A 89 29.42 6.61 19.04
C ILE A 89 30.31 5.69 18.20
N LEU A 90 30.74 6.20 17.06
CA LEU A 90 31.74 5.60 16.18
C LEU A 90 33.09 6.25 16.50
N THR A 91 34.04 5.45 16.98
CA THR A 91 35.38 5.91 17.35
C THR A 91 36.44 5.31 16.44
N THR A 92 37.33 6.15 15.92
CA THR A 92 38.57 5.71 15.28
C THR A 92 39.77 6.34 15.97
N GLN A 93 40.89 5.63 15.99
CA GLN A 93 42.10 6.06 16.69
C GLN A 93 43.04 6.81 15.73
N CYS A 94 43.67 7.88 16.23
CA CYS A 94 44.64 8.67 15.47
C CYS A 94 45.94 8.85 16.29
N SER A 95 47.04 8.95 15.58
CA SER A 95 48.39 9.12 16.11
C SER A 95 48.78 10.59 16.19
N VAL A 96 48.18 11.45 15.36
CA VAL A 96 48.47 12.88 15.29
C VAL A 96 47.18 13.71 15.41
N SER A 97 47.24 14.79 16.20
CA SER A 97 46.17 15.80 16.27
C SER A 97 46.42 16.88 15.22
N GLU A 98 45.84 16.68 14.04
CA GLU A 98 45.90 17.60 12.91
C GLU A 98 44.53 17.66 12.20
N PRO A 99 44.21 18.72 11.44
CA PRO A 99 43.00 18.78 10.65
C PRO A 99 42.92 17.64 9.62
N LYS A 100 41.82 16.89 9.63
CA LYS A 100 41.53 15.78 8.73
C LYS A 100 40.18 15.97 8.03
N LYS A 101 40.01 15.29 6.90
CA LYS A 101 38.74 15.24 6.17
C LYS A 101 37.96 14.00 6.59
N LEU A 102 36.76 14.19 7.14
CA LEU A 102 35.81 13.11 7.36
C LEU A 102 34.88 13.02 6.16
N HIS A 103 34.87 11.88 5.49
CA HIS A 103 33.99 11.61 4.36
C HIS A 103 32.83 10.71 4.79
N HIS A 104 31.61 11.12 4.43
CA HIS A 104 30.42 10.29 4.54
C HIS A 104 29.96 9.86 3.15
N ASN A 105 29.80 8.56 2.97
CA ASN A 105 29.35 7.94 1.73
C ASN A 105 28.04 7.17 1.97
N ALA A 106 27.15 7.13 0.97
CA ALA A 106 25.97 6.28 1.05
C ALA A 106 26.33 4.78 1.04
N PHE A 107 27.45 4.42 0.42
CA PHE A 107 28.07 3.10 0.39
C PHE A 107 29.55 3.23 -0.05
N ILE A 108 30.35 2.19 0.14
CA ILE A 108 31.79 2.18 -0.22
C ILE A 108 31.97 2.54 -1.69
N ASN A 109 32.89 3.46 -2.00
CA ASN A 109 33.21 3.92 -3.35
C ASN A 109 32.01 4.53 -4.12
N SER A 110 31.05 5.13 -3.43
CA SER A 110 29.88 5.73 -4.09
C SER A 110 30.20 6.88 -5.07
N GLY A 111 31.39 7.47 -5.04
CA GLY A 111 31.75 8.60 -5.92
C GLY A 111 31.09 9.93 -5.54
N HIS A 112 30.11 9.93 -4.63
CA HIS A 112 29.45 11.11 -4.07
C HIS A 112 29.57 11.14 -2.53
N SER A 113 30.68 11.69 -2.05
CA SER A 113 30.98 11.83 -0.62
C SER A 113 30.66 13.23 -0.09
N GLN A 114 29.96 13.32 1.03
CA GLN A 114 29.94 14.54 1.84
C GLN A 114 31.26 14.64 2.60
N THR A 115 31.83 15.84 2.73
CA THR A 115 33.15 16.03 3.34
C THR A 115 33.10 17.08 4.44
N TYR A 116 33.63 16.74 5.62
CA TYR A 116 33.63 17.56 6.81
C TYR A 116 35.06 17.74 7.33
N ASN A 117 35.38 18.90 7.91
CA ASN A 117 36.68 19.12 8.55
C ASN A 117 36.57 18.74 10.03
N VAL A 118 37.48 17.88 10.51
CA VAL A 118 37.52 17.42 11.90
C VAL A 118 38.95 17.41 12.42
N THR A 119 39.15 17.59 13.72
CA THR A 119 40.48 17.53 14.36
C THR A 119 40.50 16.51 15.49
N PRO A 120 41.40 15.50 15.47
CA PRO A 120 41.47 14.48 16.51
C PRO A 120 41.72 15.08 17.89
N ASN A 121 40.95 14.62 18.89
CA ASN A 121 41.07 15.06 20.27
C ASN A 121 41.80 14.00 21.11
N PRO A 122 42.43 14.35 22.24
CA PRO A 122 43.02 13.36 23.13
C PRO A 122 42.01 12.27 23.49
N LYS A 123 42.42 10.99 23.45
CA LYS A 123 41.50 9.84 23.66
C LYS A 123 40.65 9.96 24.93
N GLN A 124 41.21 10.54 25.99
CA GLN A 124 40.57 10.72 27.30
C GLN A 124 39.49 11.81 27.32
N SER A 125 39.45 12.68 26.30
CA SER A 125 38.52 13.82 26.28
C SER A 125 37.07 13.40 26.02
N ASN A 126 36.84 12.24 25.38
CA ASN A 126 35.52 11.79 24.90
C ASN A 126 34.75 12.86 24.11
N LYS A 127 35.44 13.85 23.54
CA LYS A 127 34.82 14.93 22.78
C LYS A 127 34.25 14.37 21.48
N ILE A 128 33.01 14.74 21.16
CA ILE A 128 32.37 14.42 19.89
C ILE A 128 32.83 15.40 18.82
N ASN A 129 33.31 14.88 17.70
CA ASN A 129 33.79 15.66 16.56
C ASN A 129 32.66 15.97 15.57
N ALA A 130 31.77 15.02 15.32
CA ALA A 130 30.67 15.18 14.39
C ALA A 130 29.43 14.40 14.84
N GLU A 131 28.25 14.91 14.53
CA GLU A 131 26.97 14.39 14.96
C GLU A 131 26.01 14.31 13.77
N PHE A 132 25.31 13.18 13.62
CA PHE A 132 24.40 12.93 12.50
C PHE A 132 23.11 12.25 12.95
N ILE A 133 22.01 12.56 12.25
CA ILE A 133 20.68 12.10 12.61
C ILE A 133 20.08 11.31 11.44
N PRO A 134 19.67 10.05 11.65
CA PRO A 134 18.84 9.37 10.67
C PRO A 134 17.39 9.86 10.76
N ILE A 135 16.79 10.12 9.61
CA ILE A 135 15.41 10.59 9.47
C ILE A 135 14.67 9.79 8.39
N LYS A 136 13.35 9.90 8.37
CA LYS A 136 12.51 9.42 7.27
C LYS A 136 11.43 10.45 6.94
N LEU A 137 11.03 10.50 5.67
CA LEU A 137 10.16 11.57 5.16
C LEU A 137 8.75 11.03 4.90
N ALA A 138 7.75 11.76 5.35
CA ALA A 138 6.33 11.50 5.12
C ALA A 138 5.67 12.74 4.50
N VAL A 139 4.57 12.51 3.79
CA VAL A 139 3.72 13.58 3.26
C VAL A 139 2.35 13.53 3.89
N GLN A 140 1.71 14.69 3.96
CA GLN A 140 0.37 14.84 4.51
C GLN A 140 -0.67 14.71 3.41
N ILE A 141 -1.62 13.79 3.58
CA ILE A 141 -2.74 13.61 2.64
C ILE A 141 -3.94 14.46 3.07
N THR A 142 -4.23 14.43 4.36
CA THR A 142 -5.26 15.24 5.03
C THR A 142 -4.67 15.80 6.33
N PRO A 143 -5.32 16.78 6.99
CA PRO A 143 -4.89 17.27 8.30
C PRO A 143 -4.58 16.17 9.33
N ASN A 144 -5.26 15.02 9.22
CA ASN A 144 -5.17 13.90 10.14
C ASN A 144 -4.47 12.64 9.62
N LEU A 145 -3.90 12.65 8.41
CA LEU A 145 -3.28 11.47 7.82
C LEU A 145 -1.93 11.77 7.18
N LEU A 146 -0.90 11.10 7.69
CA LEU A 146 0.41 11.00 7.04
C LEU A 146 0.51 9.69 6.25
N ALA A 147 1.29 9.76 5.17
CA ALA A 147 1.55 8.63 4.29
C ALA A 147 2.99 8.65 3.76
N TRP A 148 3.43 7.51 3.24
CA TRP A 148 4.63 7.44 2.45
C TRP A 148 4.30 7.74 0.98
N PRO A 149 4.92 8.74 0.34
CA PRO A 149 4.74 8.94 -1.09
C PRO A 149 5.35 7.78 -1.85
N THR A 150 4.67 7.32 -2.90
CA THR A 150 5.11 6.20 -3.74
C THR A 150 5.59 6.63 -5.12
N GLU A 151 5.43 7.91 -5.46
CA GLU A 151 5.91 8.53 -6.70
C GLU A 151 6.52 9.90 -6.39
N GLY A 152 7.43 10.36 -7.27
CA GLY A 152 8.08 11.67 -7.17
C GLY A 152 9.53 11.64 -6.70
N TYR A 153 10.00 12.79 -6.22
CA TYR A 153 11.39 13.03 -5.87
C TYR A 153 11.50 13.77 -4.53
N PHE A 154 12.54 13.43 -3.76
CA PHE A 154 12.99 14.26 -2.65
C PHE A 154 14.31 14.95 -3.01
N TYR A 155 14.49 16.16 -2.50
CA TYR A 155 15.71 16.94 -2.63
C TYR A 155 16.16 17.43 -1.26
N HIS A 156 17.44 17.25 -0.95
CA HIS A 156 18.07 17.78 0.26
C HIS A 156 19.01 18.92 -0.12
N PHE A 157 18.72 20.11 0.40
CA PHE A 157 19.54 21.30 0.22
C PHE A 157 20.25 21.66 1.53
N VAL A 158 21.48 22.13 1.40
CA VAL A 158 22.28 22.70 2.50
C VAL A 158 22.89 23.99 1.97
N ASP A 159 22.72 25.10 2.69
CA ASP A 159 23.17 26.43 2.25
C ASP A 159 22.68 26.81 0.83
N ALA A 160 21.43 26.43 0.54
CA ALA A 160 20.78 26.57 -0.78
C ALA A 160 21.47 25.83 -1.95
N GLU A 161 22.44 24.95 -1.69
CA GLU A 161 23.02 24.06 -2.70
C GLU A 161 22.39 22.66 -2.63
N LEU A 162 22.08 22.08 -3.79
CA LEU A 162 21.56 20.71 -3.86
C LEU A 162 22.63 19.72 -3.41
N LEU A 163 22.38 19.05 -2.30
CA LEU A 163 23.26 18.03 -1.75
C LEU A 163 22.99 16.66 -2.39
N ARG A 164 21.71 16.24 -2.44
CA ARG A 164 21.28 14.97 -3.05
C ARG A 164 19.84 15.05 -3.57
N GLU A 165 19.59 14.36 -4.68
CA GLU A 165 18.26 14.02 -5.19
C GLU A 165 17.98 12.53 -4.96
N TYR A 166 16.76 12.22 -4.56
CA TYR A 166 16.27 10.88 -4.31
C TYR A 166 15.05 10.62 -5.18
N LYS A 167 15.11 9.60 -6.04
CA LYS A 167 14.01 9.18 -6.91
C LYS A 167 13.20 8.08 -6.22
N ILE A 168 11.90 8.31 -6.02
CA ILE A 168 11.00 7.30 -5.46
C ILE A 168 10.69 6.23 -6.52
N LEU A 169 10.68 4.96 -6.10
CA LEU A 169 10.64 3.81 -7.01
C LEU A 169 9.35 3.63 -7.84
N GLY A 170 8.23 4.24 -7.44
CA GLY A 170 6.94 4.00 -8.11
C GLY A 170 6.29 2.67 -7.72
N LYS A 171 5.11 2.41 -8.29
CA LYS A 171 4.37 1.13 -8.18
C LYS A 171 4.11 0.73 -6.72
N ASN A 172 3.54 1.64 -5.94
CA ASN A 172 3.23 1.46 -4.51
C ASN A 172 4.45 1.20 -3.61
N ARG A 173 5.68 1.46 -4.09
CA ARG A 173 6.90 1.37 -3.29
C ARG A 173 7.38 2.76 -2.91
N TYR A 174 7.54 2.98 -1.61
CA TYR A 174 8.01 4.25 -1.05
C TYR A 174 9.53 4.32 -0.82
N ALA A 175 10.26 3.23 -1.10
CA ALA A 175 11.71 3.28 -1.10
C ALA A 175 12.21 4.13 -2.28
N TYR A 176 13.40 4.70 -2.14
CA TYR A 176 13.99 5.59 -3.12
C TYR A 176 15.44 5.20 -3.42
N GLN A 177 15.91 5.65 -4.58
CA GLN A 177 17.29 5.50 -5.04
C GLN A 177 17.93 6.89 -5.15
N ILE A 178 19.24 6.96 -4.93
CA ILE A 178 19.99 8.22 -5.04
C ILE A 178 20.42 8.39 -6.51
N THR A 179 20.23 9.57 -7.08
CA THR A 179 20.71 9.88 -8.44
C THR A 179 22.11 10.51 -8.40
N LEU A 180 22.77 10.63 -9.56
CA LEU A 180 24.04 11.36 -9.73
C LEU A 180 23.86 12.90 -9.77
N SER A 181 22.63 13.39 -9.56
CA SER A 181 22.31 14.82 -9.51
C SER A 181 23.08 15.54 -8.39
N ASN A 182 23.44 16.79 -8.64
CA ASN A 182 24.15 17.66 -7.71
C ASN A 182 23.83 19.14 -8.01
N LYS A 183 24.44 20.07 -7.29
CA LYS A 183 24.21 21.51 -7.46
C LYS A 183 24.39 22.07 -8.88
N GLN A 184 25.12 21.38 -9.76
CA GLN A 184 25.41 21.85 -11.12
C GLN A 184 24.42 21.28 -12.15
N PHE A 185 23.87 20.08 -11.92
CA PHE A 185 22.99 19.42 -12.90
C PHE A 185 22.09 18.36 -12.26
N LEU A 186 20.99 18.06 -12.95
CA LEU A 186 20.07 16.98 -12.64
C LEU A 186 20.19 15.86 -13.68
N THR A 187 20.13 14.61 -13.26
CA THR A 187 20.19 13.43 -14.12
C THR A 187 19.31 12.31 -13.58
N ASP A 188 18.81 11.44 -14.46
CA ASP A 188 18.10 10.22 -14.07
C ASP A 188 19.03 9.03 -13.80
N GLU A 189 20.32 9.19 -14.08
CA GLU A 189 21.32 8.18 -13.77
C GLU A 189 21.41 7.97 -12.25
N LEU A 190 21.31 6.70 -11.85
CA LEU A 190 21.35 6.30 -10.46
C LEU A 190 22.79 6.19 -9.98
N LEU A 191 23.03 6.64 -8.74
CA LEU A 191 24.29 6.40 -8.03
C LEU A 191 24.52 4.90 -7.82
N SER A 192 23.45 4.16 -7.51
CA SER A 192 23.41 2.70 -7.50
C SER A 192 21.96 2.20 -7.49
N GLU A 193 21.78 0.89 -7.73
CA GLU A 193 20.48 0.23 -7.63
C GLU A 193 19.97 0.05 -6.19
N HIS A 194 20.75 0.42 -5.17
CA HIS A 194 20.35 0.22 -3.77
C HIS A 194 19.10 1.02 -3.40
N HIS A 195 18.15 0.34 -2.78
CA HIS A 195 16.95 0.96 -2.23
C HIS A 195 17.19 1.48 -0.81
N TYR A 196 16.84 2.74 -0.58
CA TYR A 196 16.89 3.41 0.70
C TYR A 196 15.48 3.74 1.19
N SER A 197 15.33 3.86 2.51
CA SER A 197 14.05 4.23 3.12
C SER A 197 14.20 5.19 4.31
N SER A 198 15.43 5.63 4.56
CA SER A 198 15.86 6.59 5.58
C SER A 198 17.02 7.42 5.01
N MET A 199 17.15 8.66 5.47
CA MET A 199 18.23 9.58 5.12
C MET A 199 19.05 9.86 6.36
N ILE A 200 20.30 10.28 6.19
CA ILE A 200 21.14 10.77 7.28
C ILE A 200 21.48 12.22 7.00
N ILE A 201 21.26 13.07 7.99
CA ILE A 201 21.51 14.52 7.90
C ILE A 201 22.59 14.92 8.92
N PRO A 202 23.48 15.88 8.57
CA PRO A 202 24.44 16.42 9.52
C PRO A 202 23.75 17.28 10.57
N TYR A 203 24.17 17.18 11.83
CA TYR A 203 23.68 18.02 12.93
C TYR A 203 24.72 19.01 13.40
N LYS A 204 25.85 18.51 13.93
CA LYS A 204 26.95 19.32 14.44
C LYS A 204 28.28 18.79 13.95
N VAL A 205 29.18 19.69 13.57
CA VAL A 205 30.56 19.36 13.21
C VAL A 205 31.47 20.34 13.93
N GLU A 206 32.45 19.82 14.67
CA GLU A 206 33.32 20.60 15.56
C GLU A 206 32.51 21.57 16.45
N GLN A 207 31.40 21.04 17.01
CA GLN A 207 30.43 21.76 17.85
C GLN A 207 29.62 22.87 17.16
N SER A 208 29.88 23.15 15.88
CA SER A 208 29.10 24.10 15.08
C SER A 208 27.87 23.43 14.48
N LEU A 209 26.71 24.06 14.62
CA LEU A 209 25.47 23.58 14.04
C LEU A 209 25.52 23.65 12.51
N CYS A 210 25.13 22.58 11.83
CA CYS A 210 24.96 22.55 10.38
C CYS A 210 23.58 23.11 10.03
N ASP A 211 23.40 24.42 10.13
CA ASP A 211 22.12 25.10 9.88
C ASP A 211 21.74 25.16 8.39
N ASN A 212 20.65 25.88 8.06
CA ASN A 212 20.19 26.14 6.68
C ASN A 212 20.00 24.89 5.82
N GLN A 213 19.34 23.88 6.39
CA GLN A 213 18.96 22.67 5.67
C GLN A 213 17.48 22.67 5.31
N HIS A 214 17.18 22.31 4.07
CA HIS A 214 15.81 22.22 3.57
C HIS A 214 15.57 20.89 2.88
N LEU A 215 14.35 20.37 3.06
CA LEU A 215 13.85 19.20 2.35
C LEU A 215 12.67 19.61 1.46
N LEU A 216 12.78 19.25 0.18
CA LEU A 216 11.74 19.50 -0.80
C LEU A 216 11.22 18.17 -1.35
N TYR A 217 9.91 18.08 -1.53
CA TYR A 217 9.27 17.03 -2.31
C TYR A 217 8.59 17.62 -3.53
N THR A 218 8.75 16.96 -4.66
CA THR A 218 8.01 17.27 -5.89
C THR A 218 7.49 15.98 -6.52
N ALA A 219 6.26 16.04 -7.06
CA ALA A 219 5.67 14.91 -7.78
C ALA A 219 6.41 14.62 -9.09
N GLU A 220 6.92 15.66 -9.75
CA GLU A 220 7.74 15.58 -10.96
C GLU A 220 9.18 16.02 -10.69
N LYS A 221 10.12 15.53 -11.50
CA LYS A 221 11.53 15.90 -11.37
C LYS A 221 11.69 17.40 -11.64
N LEU A 222 12.52 18.08 -10.85
CA LEU A 222 12.90 19.46 -11.15
C LEU A 222 13.59 19.53 -12.53
N SER A 223 13.36 20.62 -13.23
CA SER A 223 14.11 20.99 -14.43
C SER A 223 15.41 21.71 -14.06
N SER A 224 16.39 21.71 -14.97
CA SER A 224 17.64 22.45 -14.76
C SER A 224 17.42 23.96 -14.57
N SER A 225 16.43 24.55 -15.22
CA SER A 225 16.07 25.96 -15.00
C SER A 225 15.53 26.18 -13.60
N GLN A 226 14.62 25.32 -13.11
CA GLN A 226 14.12 25.41 -11.75
C GLN A 226 15.26 25.28 -10.73
N LEU A 227 16.19 24.35 -10.92
CA LEU A 227 17.34 24.20 -10.01
C LEU A 227 18.19 25.48 -9.95
N ASN A 228 18.44 26.14 -11.09
CA ASN A 228 19.25 27.36 -11.14
C ASN A 228 18.57 28.57 -10.47
N ASP A 229 17.24 28.58 -10.43
CA ASP A 229 16.46 29.66 -9.82
C ASP A 229 16.28 29.48 -8.30
N ILE A 230 16.58 28.28 -7.77
CA ILE A 230 16.50 27.99 -6.34
C ILE A 230 17.57 28.79 -5.58
N ASN A 231 17.09 29.55 -4.60
CA ASN A 231 17.92 30.27 -3.64
C ASN A 231 17.29 30.13 -2.24
N LYS A 232 17.96 30.66 -1.22
CA LYS A 232 17.49 30.55 0.17
C LYS A 232 16.05 31.05 0.37
N SER A 233 15.69 32.21 -0.18
CA SER A 233 14.34 32.76 -0.03
C SER A 233 13.30 31.84 -0.67
N TRP A 234 13.60 31.29 -1.84
CA TRP A 234 12.71 30.35 -2.51
C TRP A 234 12.51 29.07 -1.69
N LEU A 235 13.59 28.54 -1.09
CA LEU A 235 13.52 27.35 -0.23
C LEU A 235 12.73 27.61 1.05
N ASP A 236 12.88 28.78 1.67
CA ASP A 236 12.13 29.18 2.86
C ASP A 236 10.61 29.19 2.59
N ASP A 237 10.20 29.50 1.35
CA ASP A 237 8.78 29.55 0.94
C ASP A 237 8.22 28.22 0.41
N ASN A 238 9.06 27.36 -0.18
CA ASN A 238 8.61 26.20 -0.96
C ASN A 238 9.08 24.84 -0.42
N ALA A 239 10.01 24.82 0.54
CA ALA A 239 10.57 23.61 1.13
C ALA A 239 10.42 23.61 2.65
N THR A 240 10.57 22.44 3.27
CA THR A 240 10.57 22.31 4.73
C THR A 240 11.95 22.63 5.27
N SER A 241 12.09 23.75 5.99
CA SER A 241 13.27 24.07 6.79
C SER A 241 13.39 23.12 7.99
N LEU A 242 14.61 22.65 8.28
CA LEU A 242 14.84 21.68 9.35
C LEU A 242 15.19 22.35 10.69
N ASP A 243 14.37 22.13 11.71
CA ASP A 243 14.71 22.40 13.11
C ASP A 243 15.49 21.20 13.68
N LEU A 244 16.82 21.25 13.56
CA LEU A 244 17.68 20.14 13.95
C LEU A 244 17.67 19.85 15.45
N GLU A 245 17.51 20.87 16.29
CA GLU A 245 17.46 20.69 17.73
C GLU A 245 16.18 19.94 18.13
N HIS A 246 15.04 20.31 17.53
CA HIS A 246 13.79 19.60 17.74
C HIS A 246 13.85 18.16 17.20
N ILE A 247 14.46 17.93 16.04
CA ILE A 247 14.65 16.57 15.50
C ILE A 247 15.47 15.71 16.47
N VAL A 248 16.56 16.24 17.04
CA VAL A 248 17.37 15.56 18.06
C VAL A 248 16.56 15.28 19.32
N ALA A 249 15.73 16.23 19.77
CA ALA A 249 14.87 16.05 20.93
C ALA A 249 13.92 14.86 20.75
N ILE A 250 13.34 14.69 19.55
CA ILE A 250 12.51 13.52 19.21
C ILE A 250 13.33 12.23 19.19
N ALA A 251 14.51 12.24 18.55
CA ALA A 251 15.38 11.06 18.44
C ALA A 251 15.88 10.53 19.79
N THR A 252 16.02 11.42 20.78
CA THR A 252 16.55 11.13 22.12
C THR A 252 15.47 11.05 23.21
N ALA A 253 14.20 11.31 22.87
CA ALA A 253 13.10 11.39 23.83
C ALA A 253 12.93 10.09 24.63
N LYS A 254 13.03 10.21 25.97
CA LYS A 254 12.74 9.12 26.91
C LYS A 254 11.23 9.08 27.18
N GLY A 255 10.64 7.88 27.14
CA GLY A 255 9.23 7.68 27.51
C GLY A 255 8.21 7.82 26.37
N SER A 256 8.64 7.92 25.11
CA SER A 256 7.72 7.82 23.97
C SER A 256 6.97 6.48 24.03
N PRO A 257 5.66 6.44 23.71
CA PRO A 257 4.88 5.22 23.77
C PRO A 257 5.49 4.18 22.82
N VAL A 258 6.15 3.17 23.41
CA VAL A 258 6.58 1.99 22.68
C VAL A 258 5.33 1.14 22.50
N ARG A 259 4.68 1.31 21.35
CA ARG A 259 3.57 0.45 20.97
C ARG A 259 4.12 -0.95 20.76
N ARG A 260 3.46 -1.94 21.38
CA ARG A 260 3.78 -3.35 21.14
C ARG A 260 3.54 -3.65 19.66
N ARG A 261 4.34 -4.58 19.12
CA ARG A 261 4.04 -5.20 17.83
C ARG A 261 2.55 -5.61 17.84
N PRO A 262 1.76 -5.23 16.83
CA PRO A 262 0.36 -5.62 16.79
C PRO A 262 0.21 -7.13 16.85
N VAL A 263 -0.73 -7.61 17.66
CA VAL A 263 -1.20 -9.00 17.69
C VAL A 263 -2.52 -8.99 16.92
N GLU A 264 -2.65 -9.78 15.85
CA GLU A 264 -3.84 -10.03 15.01
C GLU A 264 -4.88 -8.91 14.79
N GLN A 265 -5.13 -8.56 13.51
CA GLN A 265 -6.33 -7.95 12.88
C GLN A 265 -7.18 -6.87 13.61
N GLU A 266 -6.81 -6.33 14.77
CA GLU A 266 -7.53 -5.22 15.40
C GLU A 266 -7.15 -3.87 14.76
N PRO A 267 -8.10 -3.12 14.17
CA PRO A 267 -7.83 -1.80 13.61
C PRO A 267 -7.17 -0.89 14.65
N GLN A 268 -5.95 -0.45 14.35
CA GLN A 268 -5.18 0.39 15.26
C GLN A 268 -4.90 1.73 14.59
N GLU A 269 -5.46 2.79 15.14
CA GLU A 269 -5.24 4.13 14.61
C GLU A 269 -3.90 4.73 15.08
N PRO A 270 -3.33 5.71 14.36
CA PRO A 270 -2.18 6.47 14.86
C PRO A 270 -2.54 7.27 16.12
N LEU A 271 -1.56 7.46 17.02
CA LEU A 271 -1.75 8.20 18.27
C LEU A 271 -1.89 9.71 18.03
N ILE A 272 -1.18 10.22 17.02
CA ILE A 272 -1.25 11.61 16.59
C ILE A 272 -2.12 11.68 15.32
N LYS A 273 -2.99 12.69 15.26
CA LYS A 273 -3.93 12.92 14.15
C LYS A 273 -4.09 14.41 13.81
N ASP A 274 -3.24 15.29 14.32
CA ASP A 274 -3.18 16.69 13.88
C ASP A 274 -1.75 16.98 13.45
N TYR A 275 -1.51 16.81 12.15
CA TYR A 275 -0.19 16.96 11.57
C TYR A 275 -0.01 18.36 11.01
N LYS A 276 1.18 18.94 11.23
CA LYS A 276 1.58 20.22 10.65
C LYS A 276 2.73 20.00 9.67
N ILE A 277 2.75 20.75 8.57
CA ILE A 277 3.89 20.79 7.64
C ILE A 277 5.12 21.28 8.43
N GLY A 278 6.27 20.64 8.20
CA GLY A 278 7.49 20.81 8.99
C GLY A 278 7.48 20.11 10.35
N GLY A 279 6.37 19.50 10.75
CA GLY A 279 6.26 18.77 12.01
C GLY A 279 7.13 17.50 12.02
N VAL A 280 7.72 17.21 13.18
CA VAL A 280 8.57 16.03 13.41
C VAL A 280 7.91 15.14 14.44
N TYR A 281 7.77 13.87 14.12
CA TYR A 281 7.04 12.91 14.95
C TYR A 281 7.84 11.61 15.12
N PRO A 282 7.83 10.98 16.30
CA PRO A 282 8.43 9.67 16.45
C PRO A 282 7.61 8.63 15.68
N PHE A 283 8.27 7.72 14.97
CA PHE A 283 7.61 6.66 14.20
C PHE A 283 6.51 5.94 15.00
N SER A 284 6.75 5.64 16.28
CA SER A 284 5.81 4.90 17.13
C SER A 284 4.46 5.59 17.34
N SER A 285 4.34 6.89 17.05
CA SER A 285 3.12 7.67 17.28
C SER A 285 2.27 7.88 16.03
N ILE A 286 2.78 7.53 14.85
CA ILE A 286 2.14 7.90 13.56
C ILE A 286 1.72 6.70 12.69
N TRP A 287 2.11 5.47 13.05
CA TRP A 287 1.70 4.28 12.31
C TRP A 287 0.35 3.74 12.79
N GLY A 288 -0.36 3.06 11.88
CA GLY A 288 -1.63 2.37 12.15
C GLY A 288 -1.74 0.99 11.48
N GLN A 289 -2.84 0.29 11.74
CA GLN A 289 -3.28 -0.89 10.99
C GLN A 289 -4.48 -0.52 10.13
N TYR A 290 -4.36 -0.76 8.84
CA TYR A 290 -5.34 -0.42 7.83
C TYR A 290 -5.68 -1.69 7.04
N THR A 291 -6.93 -1.79 6.60
CA THR A 291 -7.42 -2.93 5.80
C THR A 291 -6.72 -3.01 4.44
N THR A 292 -6.34 -1.87 3.87
CA THR A 292 -5.54 -1.77 2.64
C THR A 292 -4.26 -0.98 2.90
N PRO A 293 -3.16 -1.31 2.19
CA PRO A 293 -1.90 -0.59 2.35
C PRO A 293 -1.83 0.74 1.57
N ILE A 294 -2.73 0.95 0.62
CA ILE A 294 -2.72 2.08 -0.31
C ILE A 294 -3.73 3.12 0.17
N THR A 295 -3.28 4.36 0.32
CA THR A 295 -4.16 5.50 0.63
C THR A 295 -4.55 6.26 -0.63
N ALA A 296 -3.64 6.32 -1.61
CA ALA A 296 -3.78 6.95 -2.91
C ALA A 296 -2.81 6.26 -3.88
N ASP A 297 -2.94 6.44 -5.20
CA ASP A 297 -2.02 5.76 -6.12
C ASP A 297 -0.57 6.24 -5.97
N ASN A 298 -0.40 7.49 -5.54
CA ASN A 298 0.88 8.09 -5.21
C ASN A 298 1.22 8.07 -3.71
N ALA A 299 0.48 7.32 -2.88
CA ALA A 299 0.80 7.19 -1.45
C ALA A 299 0.27 5.93 -0.74
N THR A 300 1.08 5.40 0.19
CA THR A 300 0.72 4.27 1.05
C THR A 300 0.60 4.66 2.51
N HIS A 301 -0.29 4.00 3.23
CA HIS A 301 -0.44 4.17 4.66
C HIS A 301 0.87 3.89 5.42
N ILE A 302 1.07 4.58 6.53
CA ILE A 302 2.17 4.29 7.45
C ILE A 302 1.78 3.10 8.34
N HIS A 303 2.23 1.90 7.96
CA HIS A 303 2.05 0.69 8.76
C HIS A 303 3.16 0.47 9.78
N TYR A 304 2.89 -0.41 10.76
CA TYR A 304 3.94 -0.97 11.59
C TYR A 304 5.04 -1.60 10.74
N ALA A 305 6.28 -1.26 11.03
CA ALA A 305 7.47 -1.78 10.38
C ALA A 305 8.57 -1.97 11.45
N ALA A 306 9.60 -2.74 11.13
CA ALA A 306 10.81 -2.88 11.96
C ALA A 306 11.68 -1.60 11.90
N LEU A 307 11.09 -0.45 12.22
CA LEU A 307 11.76 0.83 12.36
C LEU A 307 11.87 1.18 13.86
N PRO A 308 12.95 1.87 14.28
CA PRO A 308 13.08 2.32 15.66
C PRO A 308 11.91 3.22 16.06
N ALA A 309 11.38 3.03 17.27
CA ALA A 309 10.21 3.76 17.76
C ALA A 309 10.42 5.29 17.74
N GLN A 310 11.63 5.75 18.08
CA GLN A 310 12.03 7.16 18.13
C GLN A 310 12.62 7.67 16.81
N LEU A 311 12.59 6.90 15.72
CA LEU A 311 13.05 7.39 14.41
C LEU A 311 12.24 8.65 14.06
N PRO A 312 12.89 9.81 13.87
CA PRO A 312 12.19 11.04 13.50
C PRO A 312 11.59 10.93 12.10
N ILE A 313 10.28 11.13 12.02
CA ILE A 313 9.54 11.21 10.76
C ILE A 313 9.14 12.67 10.53
N ILE A 314 9.58 13.23 9.41
CA ILE A 314 9.33 14.63 9.07
C ILE A 314 8.16 14.70 8.09
N ASN A 315 7.12 15.46 8.44
CA ASN A 315 6.05 15.81 7.52
C ASN A 315 6.49 16.98 6.63
N ILE A 316 6.87 16.70 5.39
CA ILE A 316 7.57 17.69 4.56
C ILE A 316 6.66 18.56 3.68
N THR A 317 5.43 18.13 3.38
CA THR A 317 4.46 18.90 2.56
C THR A 317 3.11 18.20 2.51
N THR A 318 2.11 18.88 1.95
CA THR A 318 0.83 18.27 1.56
C THR A 318 0.94 17.63 0.17
N LEU A 319 0.49 16.38 0.07
CA LEU A 319 0.45 15.65 -1.19
C LEU A 319 -0.86 15.94 -1.92
N THR A 320 -0.77 16.34 -3.19
CA THR A 320 -1.92 16.29 -4.09
C THR A 320 -2.14 14.83 -4.48
N ILE A 321 -3.25 14.26 -4.03
CA ILE A 321 -3.61 12.87 -4.28
C ILE A 321 -3.82 12.65 -5.78
N VAL A 322 -3.20 11.60 -6.32
CA VAL A 322 -3.59 11.03 -7.61
C VAL A 322 -4.44 9.80 -7.30
N GLN A 323 -5.73 9.86 -7.64
CA GLN A 323 -6.57 8.68 -7.82
C GLN A 323 -6.66 8.46 -9.33
N LYS A 324 -5.94 7.48 -9.87
CA LYS A 324 -6.27 6.95 -11.19
C LYS A 324 -7.65 6.33 -11.01
N ASN A 325 -8.59 6.77 -11.85
CA ASN A 325 -9.93 6.18 -11.91
C ASN A 325 -9.81 4.77 -12.50
N ARG A 326 -9.31 3.85 -11.67
CA ARG A 326 -8.87 2.54 -12.06
C ARG A 326 -9.21 1.55 -10.96
N ILE A 327 -9.82 0.45 -11.37
CA ILE A 327 -10.04 -0.73 -10.55
C ILE A 327 -9.09 -1.85 -10.99
N PHE A 328 -8.85 -2.80 -10.11
CA PHE A 328 -7.95 -3.93 -10.37
C PHE A 328 -8.38 -4.76 -11.58
N VAL A 329 -7.40 -5.27 -12.33
CA VAL A 329 -7.59 -6.07 -13.56
C VAL A 329 -6.80 -7.36 -13.53
N GLY A 330 -7.32 -8.41 -14.19
CA GLY A 330 -6.59 -9.66 -14.40
C GLY A 330 -5.97 -10.21 -13.11
N ASP A 331 -4.67 -10.47 -13.15
CA ASP A 331 -3.88 -11.04 -12.04
C ASP A 331 -3.80 -10.16 -10.80
N GLU A 332 -4.12 -8.85 -10.89
CA GLU A 332 -4.19 -7.97 -9.71
C GLU A 332 -5.34 -8.34 -8.76
N ARG A 333 -6.30 -9.15 -9.23
CA ARG A 333 -7.46 -9.60 -8.47
C ARG A 333 -7.28 -11.00 -7.87
N GLU A 334 -6.05 -11.51 -7.88
CA GLU A 334 -5.71 -12.85 -7.40
C GLU A 334 -4.86 -12.79 -6.13
N ILE A 335 -5.07 -13.75 -5.22
CA ILE A 335 -4.22 -13.94 -4.03
C ILE A 335 -3.34 -15.17 -4.28
N ALA A 336 -2.03 -14.96 -4.32
CA ALA A 336 -1.08 -16.04 -4.53
C ALA A 336 -1.19 -17.11 -3.43
N GLY A 337 -1.30 -18.38 -3.84
CA GLY A 337 -1.44 -19.51 -2.92
C GLY A 337 -2.86 -19.75 -2.40
N ALA A 338 -3.86 -19.02 -2.88
CA ALA A 338 -5.26 -19.33 -2.57
C ALA A 338 -5.68 -20.68 -3.18
N ILE A 339 -6.46 -21.45 -2.43
CA ILE A 339 -7.01 -22.74 -2.86
C ILE A 339 -8.40 -22.49 -3.45
N ASP A 340 -8.67 -23.01 -4.63
CA ASP A 340 -10.02 -22.97 -5.21
C ASP A 340 -10.98 -23.80 -4.35
N SER A 341 -12.02 -23.15 -3.84
CA SER A 341 -13.24 -23.75 -3.31
C SER A 341 -14.39 -23.36 -4.25
N PRO A 342 -15.25 -24.30 -4.67
CA PRO A 342 -15.41 -25.64 -4.14
C PRO A 342 -14.57 -26.71 -4.85
N ASP A 343 -14.28 -27.81 -4.15
CA ASP A 343 -13.95 -29.09 -4.80
C ASP A 343 -15.08 -29.45 -5.80
N PRO A 344 -14.78 -29.69 -7.08
CA PRO A 344 -15.79 -30.02 -8.08
C PRO A 344 -16.57 -31.34 -7.83
N HIS A 345 -16.22 -32.12 -6.79
CA HIS A 345 -16.86 -33.41 -6.48
C HIS A 345 -17.96 -33.35 -5.41
N PHE A 346 -18.42 -32.19 -4.96
CA PHE A 346 -19.46 -32.13 -3.93
C PHE A 346 -20.86 -32.55 -4.44
N PRO A 347 -21.62 -33.29 -3.63
CA PRO A 347 -22.98 -33.69 -3.97
C PRO A 347 -23.92 -32.48 -3.98
N ILE A 348 -24.40 -32.12 -5.18
CA ILE A 348 -25.44 -31.11 -5.36
C ILE A 348 -26.80 -31.81 -5.41
N GLU A 349 -27.77 -31.29 -4.67
CA GLU A 349 -29.16 -31.76 -4.70
C GLU A 349 -30.13 -30.66 -5.12
N THR A 350 -31.32 -31.06 -5.52
CA THR A 350 -32.44 -30.16 -5.82
C THR A 350 -33.53 -30.41 -4.80
N ILE A 351 -33.87 -29.39 -4.03
CA ILE A 351 -34.87 -29.47 -2.96
C ILE A 351 -36.05 -28.55 -3.23
N SER A 352 -37.23 -29.00 -2.82
CA SER A 352 -38.43 -28.20 -2.88
C SER A 352 -38.49 -27.21 -1.73
N ALA A 353 -38.92 -25.99 -2.04
CA ALA A 353 -39.06 -24.90 -1.08
C ALA A 353 -40.42 -24.22 -1.21
N THR A 354 -40.91 -23.67 -0.09
CA THR A 354 -42.14 -22.87 -0.04
C THR A 354 -41.81 -21.44 0.31
N GLY A 355 -42.33 -20.50 -0.48
CA GLY A 355 -42.01 -19.08 -0.36
C GLY A 355 -43.13 -18.25 0.26
N LYS A 356 -42.74 -17.16 0.91
CA LYS A 356 -43.62 -16.04 1.25
C LYS A 356 -43.02 -14.74 0.74
N ARG A 357 -43.87 -13.76 0.39
CA ARG A 357 -43.43 -12.40 0.07
C ARG A 357 -43.08 -11.65 1.35
N ILE A 358 -42.00 -10.89 1.32
CA ILE A 358 -41.57 -9.98 2.38
C ILE A 358 -40.98 -8.71 1.76
N MET A 359 -40.81 -7.65 2.57
CA MET A 359 -40.14 -6.44 2.10
C MET A 359 -38.66 -6.73 1.81
N PRO A 360 -38.06 -6.25 0.70
CA PRO A 360 -36.63 -6.46 0.45
C PRO A 360 -35.74 -6.01 1.61
N SER A 361 -36.03 -4.87 2.26
CA SER A 361 -35.28 -4.42 3.44
C SER A 361 -35.21 -5.45 4.59
N GLU A 362 -36.22 -6.31 4.74
CA GLU A 362 -36.21 -7.38 5.76
C GLU A 362 -35.24 -8.52 5.40
N LEU A 363 -34.99 -8.75 4.11
CA LEU A 363 -33.95 -9.69 3.65
C LEU A 363 -32.53 -9.14 3.87
N LEU A 364 -32.39 -7.81 3.80
CA LEU A 364 -31.11 -7.13 3.59
C LEU A 364 -30.53 -6.44 4.84
N GLY A 365 -31.35 -6.20 5.86
CA GLY A 365 -30.91 -5.62 7.13
C GLY A 365 -30.17 -6.65 8.00
N GLU A 366 -30.60 -6.80 9.25
CA GLU A 366 -29.98 -7.75 10.20
C GLU A 366 -29.94 -9.20 9.71
N SER A 367 -30.84 -9.57 8.79
CA SER A 367 -30.91 -10.92 8.20
C SER A 367 -29.82 -11.20 7.15
N LEU A 368 -29.07 -10.19 6.70
CA LEU A 368 -28.05 -10.37 5.65
C LEU A 368 -26.94 -11.33 6.07
N ALA A 369 -26.59 -11.41 7.35
CA ALA A 369 -25.60 -12.39 7.82
C ALA A 369 -26.22 -13.79 8.06
N ALA A 370 -27.55 -13.88 8.17
CA ALA A 370 -28.25 -15.08 8.64
C ALA A 370 -28.80 -15.97 7.50
N GLN A 371 -29.11 -15.40 6.34
CA GLN A 371 -29.64 -16.15 5.19
C GLN A 371 -29.02 -15.67 3.88
N ALA A 372 -28.72 -16.60 2.97
CA ALA A 372 -28.25 -16.25 1.64
C ALA A 372 -29.34 -15.47 0.89
N VAL A 373 -28.94 -14.50 0.07
CA VAL A 373 -29.84 -13.75 -0.80
C VAL A 373 -29.42 -13.95 -2.25
N SER A 374 -30.39 -14.26 -3.11
CA SER A 374 -30.19 -14.48 -4.55
C SER A 374 -31.02 -13.50 -5.38
N VAL A 375 -30.52 -13.14 -6.56
CA VAL A 375 -31.26 -12.38 -7.59
C VAL A 375 -31.63 -13.24 -8.79
N ASP A 376 -31.52 -14.57 -8.68
CA ASP A 376 -31.81 -15.50 -9.78
C ASP A 376 -33.21 -15.34 -10.36
N LEU A 377 -34.18 -14.97 -9.53
CA LEU A 377 -35.55 -14.75 -9.98
C LEU A 377 -35.61 -13.67 -11.07
N ILE A 378 -34.80 -12.62 -10.99
CA ILE A 378 -34.72 -11.56 -12.00
C ILE A 378 -34.30 -12.14 -13.35
N ASN A 379 -33.21 -12.92 -13.37
CA ASN A 379 -32.73 -13.58 -14.58
C ASN A 379 -33.78 -14.53 -15.17
N ARG A 380 -34.52 -15.24 -14.31
CA ARG A 380 -35.61 -16.14 -14.73
C ARG A 380 -36.84 -15.39 -15.24
N GLN A 381 -37.06 -14.15 -14.79
CA GLN A 381 -38.19 -13.32 -15.22
C GLN A 381 -37.97 -12.69 -16.60
N LEU A 382 -36.71 -12.49 -17.04
CA LEU A 382 -36.36 -11.73 -18.25
C LEU A 382 -37.23 -12.01 -19.47
N MET A 383 -37.51 -13.29 -19.75
CA MET A 383 -38.28 -13.71 -20.94
C MET A 383 -39.80 -13.55 -20.80
N THR A 384 -40.28 -13.28 -19.59
CA THR A 384 -41.72 -13.12 -19.27
C THR A 384 -42.10 -11.68 -18.94
N LEU A 385 -41.13 -10.79 -18.77
CA LEU A 385 -41.39 -9.39 -18.43
C LEU A 385 -42.03 -8.64 -19.62
N ASN A 386 -42.86 -7.66 -19.30
CA ASN A 386 -43.30 -6.64 -20.25
C ASN A 386 -42.08 -5.96 -20.88
N SER A 387 -42.20 -5.58 -22.16
CA SER A 387 -41.10 -4.97 -22.93
C SER A 387 -40.50 -3.72 -22.27
N ASN A 388 -41.30 -2.92 -21.57
CA ASN A 388 -40.81 -1.73 -20.86
C ASN A 388 -39.97 -2.13 -19.65
N THR A 389 -40.48 -3.03 -18.81
CA THR A 389 -39.77 -3.56 -17.64
C THR A 389 -38.48 -4.27 -18.06
N MET A 390 -38.54 -5.10 -19.11
CA MET A 390 -37.37 -5.79 -19.66
C MET A 390 -36.28 -4.81 -20.12
N LYS A 391 -36.67 -3.70 -20.76
CA LYS A 391 -35.72 -2.67 -21.20
C LYS A 391 -34.98 -2.07 -20.01
N GLU A 392 -35.67 -1.74 -18.92
CA GLU A 392 -35.04 -1.19 -17.72
C GLU A 392 -34.12 -2.20 -17.03
N VAL A 393 -34.47 -3.49 -17.03
CA VAL A 393 -33.58 -4.55 -16.51
C VAL A 393 -32.29 -4.66 -17.34
N GLN A 394 -32.36 -4.43 -18.65
CA GLN A 394 -31.21 -4.53 -19.56
C GLN A 394 -30.34 -3.26 -19.58
N GLU A 395 -30.93 -2.09 -19.38
CA GLU A 395 -30.28 -0.79 -19.56
C GLU A 395 -30.03 -0.01 -18.26
N SER A 396 -30.36 -0.59 -17.10
CA SER A 396 -30.47 0.10 -15.81
C SER A 396 -31.69 1.02 -15.74
N GLY A 397 -32.23 1.24 -14.55
CA GLY A 397 -33.47 2.00 -14.39
C GLY A 397 -34.04 2.00 -12.97
N GLU A 398 -35.35 2.21 -12.87
CA GLU A 398 -36.08 2.31 -11.60
C GLU A 398 -37.21 1.29 -11.59
N LEU A 399 -37.04 0.24 -10.79
CA LEU A 399 -37.95 -0.90 -10.80
C LEU A 399 -38.63 -1.07 -9.44
N VAL A 400 -39.77 -1.77 -9.44
CA VAL A 400 -40.44 -2.21 -8.22
C VAL A 400 -39.98 -3.61 -7.89
N PHE A 401 -39.53 -3.82 -6.66
CA PHE A 401 -39.02 -5.10 -6.18
C PHE A 401 -39.83 -5.62 -5.00
N THR A 402 -39.96 -6.94 -4.92
CA THR A 402 -40.46 -7.67 -3.74
C THR A 402 -39.40 -8.67 -3.29
N GLY A 403 -39.33 -8.88 -1.97
CA GLY A 403 -38.54 -9.96 -1.39
C GLY A 403 -39.35 -11.27 -1.37
N MET A 404 -38.67 -12.38 -1.58
CA MET A 404 -39.19 -13.74 -1.43
C MET A 404 -38.34 -14.47 -0.40
N GLN A 405 -38.95 -15.00 0.66
CA GLN A 405 -38.26 -15.87 1.62
C GLN A 405 -38.74 -17.31 1.40
N TYR A 406 -37.85 -18.16 0.87
CA TYR A 406 -38.10 -19.57 0.63
C TYR A 406 -37.60 -20.42 1.79
N GLN A 407 -38.51 -21.17 2.43
CA GLN A 407 -38.16 -22.17 3.42
C GLN A 407 -37.96 -23.53 2.73
N HIS A 408 -36.84 -24.18 3.05
CA HIS A 408 -36.52 -25.54 2.59
C HIS A 408 -35.97 -26.38 3.76
N ALA A 409 -35.62 -27.64 3.49
CA ALA A 409 -35.23 -28.61 4.52
C ALA A 409 -33.93 -28.25 5.28
N HIS A 410 -33.10 -27.37 4.72
CA HIS A 410 -31.77 -27.01 5.24
C HIS A 410 -31.68 -25.55 5.70
N GLY A 411 -32.81 -24.82 5.71
CA GLY A 411 -32.84 -23.42 6.12
C GLY A 411 -33.72 -22.56 5.21
N THR A 412 -33.28 -21.32 5.04
CA THR A 412 -33.99 -20.28 4.29
C THR A 412 -33.12 -19.65 3.22
N LEU A 413 -33.73 -19.36 2.08
CA LEU A 413 -33.13 -18.59 0.99
C LEU A 413 -33.96 -17.33 0.75
N GLY A 414 -33.32 -16.17 0.87
CA GLY A 414 -33.87 -14.90 0.39
C GLY A 414 -33.71 -14.78 -1.11
N ALA A 415 -34.69 -14.18 -1.78
CA ALA A 415 -34.56 -13.82 -3.19
C ALA A 415 -35.24 -12.50 -3.51
N ILE A 416 -34.66 -11.73 -4.43
CA ILE A 416 -35.25 -10.48 -4.94
C ILE A 416 -35.95 -10.76 -6.27
N ARG A 417 -37.19 -10.27 -6.40
CA ARG A 417 -38.02 -10.43 -7.60
C ARG A 417 -38.52 -9.07 -8.08
N ILE A 418 -38.61 -8.88 -9.39
CA ILE A 418 -39.26 -7.70 -9.98
C ILE A 418 -40.77 -7.87 -9.94
N VAL A 419 -41.49 -6.80 -9.61
CA VAL A 419 -42.95 -6.70 -9.75
C VAL A 419 -43.24 -6.00 -11.07
N ASP A 420 -43.82 -6.73 -12.02
CA ASP A 420 -44.03 -6.24 -13.39
C ASP A 420 -45.31 -5.42 -13.51
N VAL A 421 -45.25 -4.18 -13.03
CA VAL A 421 -46.39 -3.24 -13.02
C VAL A 421 -46.96 -3.00 -14.44
N PRO A 422 -46.15 -2.81 -15.50
CA PRO A 422 -46.65 -2.71 -16.87
C PRO A 422 -47.38 -3.96 -17.39
N ALA A 423 -47.06 -5.16 -16.90
CA ALA A 423 -47.81 -6.38 -17.18
C ALA A 423 -49.11 -6.52 -16.36
N GLY A 424 -49.39 -5.57 -15.46
CA GLY A 424 -50.58 -5.55 -14.62
C GLY A 424 -50.39 -6.17 -13.23
N GLU A 425 -49.16 -6.53 -12.84
CA GLU A 425 -48.89 -6.92 -11.45
C GLU A 425 -49.11 -5.73 -10.51
N LYS A 426 -49.83 -5.95 -9.40
CA LYS A 426 -50.12 -4.89 -8.44
C LYS A 426 -49.09 -4.89 -7.30
N PRO A 427 -48.34 -3.80 -7.10
CA PRO A 427 -47.40 -3.72 -5.99
C PRO A 427 -48.14 -3.62 -4.66
N GLU A 428 -47.70 -4.38 -3.68
CA GLU A 428 -48.26 -4.43 -2.34
C GLU A 428 -47.41 -3.62 -1.37
N LYS A 429 -48.00 -2.64 -0.68
CA LYS A 429 -47.29 -1.70 0.20
C LYS A 429 -46.45 -2.37 1.29
N LEU A 430 -46.82 -3.58 1.74
CA LEU A 430 -46.14 -4.29 2.82
C LEU A 430 -44.99 -5.18 2.34
N THR A 431 -44.87 -5.42 1.04
CA THR A 431 -43.90 -6.39 0.49
C THR A 431 -43.09 -5.85 -0.68
N CYS A 432 -43.48 -4.69 -1.23
CA CYS A 432 -42.85 -4.09 -2.39
C CYS A 432 -42.21 -2.73 -2.06
N GLN A 433 -41.05 -2.47 -2.66
CA GLN A 433 -40.37 -1.17 -2.62
C GLN A 433 -39.85 -0.79 -4.01
N MET A 434 -39.82 0.50 -4.33
CA MET A 434 -39.05 0.97 -5.47
C MET A 434 -37.56 1.04 -5.12
N ALA A 435 -36.72 0.72 -6.10
CA ALA A 435 -35.27 0.82 -5.99
C ALA A 435 -34.66 1.09 -7.37
N TYR A 436 -33.45 1.62 -7.35
CA TYR A 436 -32.63 1.70 -8.56
C TYR A 436 -32.13 0.30 -8.93
N TRP A 437 -31.94 0.07 -10.23
CA TRP A 437 -31.35 -1.13 -10.79
C TRP A 437 -30.14 -0.77 -11.65
N VAL A 438 -28.99 -1.37 -11.37
CA VAL A 438 -27.79 -1.26 -12.20
C VAL A 438 -27.57 -2.58 -12.92
N ALA A 439 -27.77 -2.59 -14.23
CA ALA A 439 -27.59 -3.78 -15.06
C ALA A 439 -26.10 -4.12 -15.22
N GLN A 440 -25.81 -5.41 -15.39
CA GLN A 440 -24.43 -5.89 -15.60
C GLN A 440 -23.81 -5.28 -16.85
N GLY A 441 -22.60 -4.73 -16.71
CA GLY A 441 -21.88 -4.03 -17.78
C GLY A 441 -22.40 -2.62 -18.07
N LYS A 442 -23.29 -2.08 -17.21
CA LYS A 442 -23.89 -0.75 -17.34
C LYS A 442 -23.63 0.09 -16.09
N PHE A 443 -24.13 1.31 -16.12
CA PHE A 443 -24.11 2.24 -14.99
C PHE A 443 -25.45 2.97 -14.84
N LEU A 444 -25.64 3.61 -13.68
CA LEU A 444 -26.75 4.52 -13.43
C LEU A 444 -26.26 5.70 -12.59
N ASN A 445 -26.75 6.90 -12.90
CA ASN A 445 -26.56 8.07 -12.06
C ASN A 445 -27.67 8.12 -11.02
N VAL A 446 -27.32 8.25 -9.75
CA VAL A 446 -28.30 8.36 -8.65
C VAL A 446 -27.96 9.57 -7.77
N PRO A 447 -28.94 10.13 -7.03
CA PRO A 447 -28.70 11.26 -6.14
C PRO A 447 -27.59 10.95 -5.13
N LYS A 448 -26.66 11.89 -4.96
CA LYS A 448 -25.59 11.82 -3.94
C LYS A 448 -26.18 11.86 -2.52
N HIS A 449 -27.22 12.66 -2.34
CA HIS A 449 -27.98 12.79 -1.10
C HIS A 449 -29.49 12.68 -1.41
N PRO A 450 -30.03 11.46 -1.54
CA PRO A 450 -31.46 11.25 -1.82
C PRO A 450 -32.33 11.78 -0.67
N ASP A 451 -33.45 12.40 -1.03
CA ASP A 451 -34.53 12.75 -0.12
C ASP A 451 -35.35 11.49 0.20
N PRO A 452 -35.38 11.00 1.45
CA PRO A 452 -36.10 9.78 1.84
C PRO A 452 -37.60 9.79 1.54
N HIS A 453 -38.20 10.96 1.29
CA HIS A 453 -39.61 11.09 0.95
C HIS A 453 -39.90 11.05 -0.55
N ARG A 454 -38.87 11.17 -1.40
CA ARG A 454 -39.03 11.34 -2.85
C ARG A 454 -38.17 10.39 -3.68
N ASP A 455 -36.97 10.09 -3.20
CA ASP A 455 -35.97 9.32 -3.91
C ASP A 455 -35.86 7.90 -3.35
N HIS A 456 -35.34 6.97 -4.15
CA HIS A 456 -35.13 5.60 -3.71
C HIS A 456 -33.86 5.47 -2.89
N LEU A 457 -33.90 4.61 -1.87
CA LEU A 457 -32.80 4.43 -0.92
C LEU A 457 -32.01 3.14 -1.14
N TYR A 458 -32.35 2.36 -2.16
CA TYR A 458 -31.72 1.09 -2.48
C TYR A 458 -31.30 1.02 -3.94
N ILE A 459 -30.19 0.33 -4.19
CA ILE A 459 -29.69 0.01 -5.53
C ILE A 459 -29.45 -1.49 -5.58
N PHE A 460 -30.19 -2.18 -6.45
CA PHE A 460 -30.00 -3.60 -6.73
C PHE A 460 -29.22 -3.82 -8.03
N THR A 461 -28.60 -4.98 -8.14
CA THR A 461 -27.79 -5.36 -9.29
C THR A 461 -27.68 -6.89 -9.37
N PRO A 462 -27.26 -7.47 -10.52
CA PRO A 462 -27.06 -8.91 -10.62
C PRO A 462 -26.04 -9.48 -9.61
N SER A 463 -26.10 -10.80 -9.39
CA SER A 463 -25.11 -11.51 -8.57
C SER A 463 -23.69 -11.34 -9.11
N PHE A 464 -22.71 -11.38 -8.22
CA PHE A 464 -21.32 -11.12 -8.52
C PHE A 464 -20.53 -12.42 -8.71
N SER A 465 -19.97 -12.63 -9.90
CA SER A 465 -18.99 -13.68 -10.18
C SER A 465 -17.85 -13.07 -10.99
N GLY A 466 -16.71 -12.82 -10.34
CA GLY A 466 -15.60 -12.03 -10.89
C GLY A 466 -15.89 -10.56 -11.19
N CYS A 467 -17.05 -10.01 -10.80
CA CYS A 467 -17.48 -8.65 -11.13
C CYS A 467 -17.05 -7.63 -10.06
N SER A 468 -17.12 -6.33 -10.38
CA SER A 468 -16.87 -5.23 -9.42
C SER A 468 -18.05 -4.26 -9.38
N PHE A 469 -18.33 -3.69 -8.20
CA PHE A 469 -19.38 -2.68 -8.00
C PHE A 469 -18.75 -1.33 -7.70
N VAL A 470 -18.77 -0.42 -8.67
CA VAL A 470 -17.89 0.76 -8.70
C VAL A 470 -18.70 2.04 -8.56
N VAL A 471 -18.20 3.02 -7.82
CA VAL A 471 -18.87 4.29 -7.57
C VAL A 471 -17.95 5.46 -7.87
N ASP A 472 -18.33 6.30 -8.83
CA ASP A 472 -17.68 7.59 -9.14
C ASP A 472 -18.46 8.74 -8.49
N ASP A 473 -17.77 9.85 -8.17
CA ASP A 473 -18.47 11.13 -8.26
C ASP A 473 -18.79 11.36 -9.69
N TRP A 474 -20.04 11.65 -9.97
CA TRP A 474 -20.37 12.12 -11.28
C TRP A 474 -20.34 13.65 -11.38
N ASP A 475 -21.07 14.30 -10.48
CA ASP A 475 -21.20 15.75 -10.41
C ASP A 475 -21.64 16.20 -9.01
N ASP A 476 -21.92 17.49 -8.84
CA ASP A 476 -22.36 18.09 -7.58
C ASP A 476 -23.59 17.42 -6.96
N LYS A 477 -24.44 16.78 -7.76
CA LYS A 477 -25.73 16.23 -7.35
C LYS A 477 -25.79 14.71 -7.41
N HIS A 478 -24.93 14.07 -8.20
CA HIS A 478 -25.02 12.64 -8.48
C HIS A 478 -23.72 11.89 -8.21
N ILE A 479 -23.89 10.65 -7.77
CA ILE A 479 -22.88 9.61 -7.94
C ILE A 479 -23.23 8.77 -9.16
N ARG A 480 -22.24 8.16 -9.79
CA ARG A 480 -22.45 7.16 -10.84
C ARG A 480 -22.03 5.80 -10.33
N VAL A 481 -22.95 4.85 -10.41
CA VAL A 481 -22.75 3.47 -9.95
C VAL A 481 -22.66 2.55 -11.15
N TYR A 482 -21.62 1.72 -11.23
CA TYR A 482 -21.35 0.77 -12.31
C TYR A 482 -21.37 -0.65 -11.79
N HIS A 483 -21.99 -1.58 -12.53
CA HIS A 483 -21.72 -3.00 -12.38
C HIS A 483 -20.74 -3.42 -13.47
N VAL A 484 -19.48 -3.63 -13.09
CA VAL A 484 -18.39 -3.94 -14.02
C VAL A 484 -18.17 -5.44 -14.10
N GLU A 485 -18.24 -5.98 -15.31
CA GLU A 485 -18.03 -7.40 -15.58
C GLU A 485 -16.57 -7.81 -15.37
N GLY A 486 -16.39 -9.01 -14.82
CA GLY A 486 -15.08 -9.63 -14.73
C GLY A 486 -14.40 -9.76 -16.08
N SER A 487 -13.11 -9.41 -16.12
CA SER A 487 -12.29 -9.43 -17.34
C SER A 487 -12.70 -8.38 -18.38
N ARG A 488 -13.55 -7.41 -18.02
CA ARG A 488 -13.93 -6.26 -18.85
C ARG A 488 -13.72 -4.92 -18.15
N GLU A 489 -12.99 -4.89 -17.04
CA GLU A 489 -12.78 -3.70 -16.22
C GLU A 489 -12.16 -2.56 -17.02
N ASP A 490 -11.16 -2.87 -17.84
CA ASP A 490 -10.54 -1.90 -18.72
C ASP A 490 -11.53 -1.29 -19.71
N LYS A 491 -12.37 -2.12 -20.32
CA LYS A 491 -13.33 -1.69 -21.33
C LYS A 491 -14.49 -0.91 -20.72
N GLN A 492 -14.97 -1.33 -19.55
CA GLN A 492 -16.20 -0.82 -18.93
C GLN A 492 -15.94 0.30 -17.92
N TYR A 493 -14.71 0.42 -17.43
CA TYR A 493 -14.35 1.40 -16.42
C TYR A 493 -12.97 2.05 -16.69
N ASN A 494 -11.84 1.34 -16.57
CA ASN A 494 -10.51 2.00 -16.50
C ASN A 494 -10.13 2.84 -17.74
N HIS A 495 -10.58 2.45 -18.93
CA HIS A 495 -10.30 3.17 -20.18
C HIS A 495 -11.47 4.03 -20.66
N VAL A 496 -12.49 4.23 -19.82
CA VAL A 496 -13.56 5.19 -20.10
C VAL A 496 -12.99 6.60 -20.00
N LYS A 497 -13.32 7.46 -20.98
CA LYS A 497 -12.72 8.79 -21.09
C LYS A 497 -13.11 9.76 -19.97
N VAL A 498 -14.22 9.50 -19.28
CA VAL A 498 -14.85 10.44 -18.36
C VAL A 498 -15.31 9.71 -17.11
N HIS A 499 -14.83 10.15 -15.95
CA HIS A 499 -15.15 9.62 -14.62
C HIS A 499 -15.77 10.68 -13.68
N GLY A 500 -16.35 11.75 -14.22
CA GLY A 500 -16.85 12.87 -13.40
C GLY A 500 -15.73 13.46 -12.53
N ASN A 501 -15.95 13.60 -11.22
CA ASN A 501 -14.92 14.02 -10.27
C ASN A 501 -14.09 12.83 -9.71
N GLY A 502 -14.20 11.65 -10.32
CA GLY A 502 -13.35 10.49 -10.07
C GLY A 502 -13.94 9.42 -9.17
N LEU A 503 -13.25 8.28 -9.14
CA LEU A 503 -13.55 7.09 -8.33
C LEU A 503 -13.64 7.46 -6.85
N ILE A 504 -14.76 7.13 -6.20
CA ILE A 504 -14.92 7.26 -4.74
C ILE A 504 -14.44 5.99 -4.06
N ASN A 505 -15.09 4.87 -4.39
CA ASN A 505 -14.84 3.57 -3.81
C ASN A 505 -15.48 2.47 -4.67
N TYR A 506 -15.12 1.21 -4.43
CA TYR A 506 -15.71 0.08 -5.11
C TYR A 506 -15.58 -1.21 -4.32
N MET A 507 -16.50 -2.15 -4.56
CA MET A 507 -16.36 -3.55 -4.18
C MET A 507 -15.68 -4.32 -5.31
N SER A 508 -14.53 -4.91 -5.04
CA SER A 508 -13.74 -5.76 -5.94
C SER A 508 -14.07 -7.24 -5.78
N PHE A 509 -13.63 -8.05 -6.74
CA PHE A 509 -13.60 -9.52 -6.57
C PHE A 509 -12.79 -9.95 -5.33
N LEU A 510 -11.75 -9.20 -4.95
CA LEU A 510 -10.97 -9.48 -3.74
C LEU A 510 -11.80 -9.40 -2.46
N ASP A 511 -12.83 -8.56 -2.43
CA ASP A 511 -13.62 -8.33 -1.21
C ASP A 511 -14.52 -9.51 -0.88
N TYR A 512 -15.08 -10.19 -1.89
CA TYR A 512 -16.06 -11.24 -1.70
C TYR A 512 -15.61 -12.62 -2.21
N GLY A 513 -14.72 -12.66 -3.19
CA GLY A 513 -14.25 -13.89 -3.84
C GLY A 513 -13.27 -14.71 -3.02
N PHE A 514 -12.82 -14.18 -1.87
CA PHE A 514 -11.87 -14.84 -0.98
C PHE A 514 -12.34 -14.81 0.47
N TYR A 515 -12.02 -15.86 1.22
CA TYR A 515 -12.15 -15.92 2.67
C TYR A 515 -10.99 -16.72 3.27
N GLN A 516 -10.72 -16.50 4.56
CA GLN A 516 -9.66 -17.19 5.29
C GLN A 516 -10.27 -18.13 6.33
N GLU A 517 -9.67 -19.31 6.45
CA GLU A 517 -9.95 -20.26 7.52
C GLU A 517 -8.60 -20.79 8.05
N GLY A 518 -8.24 -20.35 9.26
CA GLY A 518 -6.88 -20.54 9.79
C GLY A 518 -5.84 -19.79 8.96
N GLU A 519 -4.74 -20.47 8.61
CA GLU A 519 -3.67 -19.91 7.75
C GLU A 519 -3.96 -20.07 6.25
N THR A 520 -5.06 -20.73 5.90
CA THR A 520 -5.40 -21.05 4.50
C THR A 520 -6.35 -20.00 3.93
N THR A 521 -6.05 -19.53 2.72
CA THR A 521 -6.94 -18.67 1.95
C THR A 521 -7.68 -19.49 0.91
N PHE A 522 -9.00 -19.41 0.91
CA PHE A 522 -9.87 -20.07 -0.06
C PHE A 522 -10.43 -19.03 -1.04
N LYS A 523 -10.48 -19.39 -2.32
CA LYS A 523 -11.10 -18.63 -3.40
C LYS A 523 -12.45 -19.28 -3.71
N ASN A 524 -13.54 -18.54 -3.59
CA ASN A 524 -14.89 -19.08 -3.65
C ASN A 524 -15.82 -18.15 -4.45
N THR A 525 -16.14 -18.54 -5.67
CA THR A 525 -16.61 -17.62 -6.73
C THR A 525 -18.12 -17.40 -6.73
N THR A 526 -18.68 -16.69 -5.74
CA THR A 526 -19.94 -15.92 -5.91
C THR A 526 -20.18 -14.94 -4.76
N GLY A 527 -20.78 -13.79 -5.07
CA GLY A 527 -21.22 -12.79 -4.11
C GLY A 527 -22.60 -12.26 -4.42
N PHE A 528 -23.29 -11.78 -3.39
CA PHE A 528 -24.49 -10.95 -3.52
C PHE A 528 -24.18 -9.57 -2.96
N ALA A 529 -24.54 -8.50 -3.66
CA ALA A 529 -24.35 -7.14 -3.16
C ALA A 529 -25.47 -6.20 -3.60
N PHE A 530 -25.64 -5.13 -2.83
CA PHE A 530 -26.56 -4.03 -3.09
C PHE A 530 -26.00 -2.74 -2.48
N MET A 531 -26.56 -1.59 -2.85
CA MET A 531 -26.31 -0.34 -2.12
C MET A 531 -27.53 0.10 -1.36
N GLN A 532 -27.29 0.72 -0.21
CA GLN A 532 -28.30 1.37 0.61
C GLN A 532 -27.82 2.76 1.01
N TYR A 533 -28.72 3.73 0.99
CA TYR A 533 -28.45 5.05 1.57
C TYR A 533 -28.75 5.03 3.06
N ASN A 534 -27.71 5.27 3.88
CA ASN A 534 -27.85 5.42 5.31
C ASN A 534 -28.22 6.88 5.64
N THR A 535 -29.46 7.07 6.08
CA THR A 535 -30.02 8.40 6.35
C THR A 535 -29.46 9.07 7.61
N GLU A 536 -28.89 8.29 8.55
CA GLU A 536 -28.31 8.81 9.78
C GLU A 536 -26.97 9.50 9.52
N ILE A 537 -26.08 8.80 8.80
CA ILE A 537 -24.75 9.32 8.45
C ILE A 537 -24.73 10.04 7.09
N LYS A 538 -25.86 10.05 6.37
CA LYS A 538 -26.07 10.69 5.06
C LYS A 538 -25.12 10.20 3.95
N LYS A 539 -24.76 8.92 3.99
CA LYS A 539 -23.83 8.29 3.02
C LYS A 539 -24.45 7.08 2.36
N TRP A 540 -24.03 6.81 1.12
CA TRP A 540 -24.27 5.53 0.46
C TRP A 540 -23.32 4.46 1.03
N GLU A 541 -23.81 3.24 1.14
CA GLU A 541 -23.06 2.07 1.59
C GLU A 541 -23.27 0.93 0.60
N ILE A 542 -22.19 0.28 0.16
CA ILE A 542 -22.25 -1.03 -0.51
C ILE A 542 -22.25 -2.10 0.57
N HIS A 543 -23.23 -3.00 0.51
CA HIS A 543 -23.36 -4.15 1.41
C HIS A 543 -23.24 -5.44 0.60
N TYR A 544 -22.49 -6.42 1.10
CA TYR A 544 -22.26 -7.66 0.36
C TYR A 544 -22.15 -8.91 1.23
N GLN A 545 -22.47 -10.05 0.61
CA GLN A 545 -22.33 -11.40 1.15
C GLN A 545 -21.27 -12.18 0.35
N LYS A 546 -20.44 -12.95 1.07
CA LYS A 546 -19.58 -13.97 0.50
C LYS A 546 -20.30 -15.31 0.60
N GLN A 547 -20.67 -15.90 -0.53
CA GLN A 547 -21.49 -17.11 -0.55
C GLN A 547 -20.65 -18.30 -1.03
N GLU A 548 -20.52 -19.32 -0.18
CA GLU A 548 -19.92 -20.60 -0.55
C GLU A 548 -20.99 -21.57 -1.02
N HIS A 549 -20.75 -22.17 -2.19
CA HIS A 549 -21.73 -22.95 -2.92
C HIS A 549 -23.08 -22.23 -3.06
N ALA A 550 -23.08 -21.00 -3.59
CA ALA A 550 -24.29 -20.18 -3.68
C ALA A 550 -25.49 -20.96 -4.22
N GLN A 551 -26.59 -20.89 -3.47
CA GLN A 551 -27.82 -21.62 -3.77
C GLN A 551 -28.48 -21.00 -5.01
N MET A 552 -28.93 -21.85 -5.93
CA MET A 552 -29.53 -21.39 -7.18
C MET A 552 -31.02 -21.75 -7.27
N ILE A 553 -31.86 -20.80 -7.65
CA ILE A 553 -33.28 -21.08 -7.93
C ILE A 553 -33.43 -21.57 -9.38
N GLU A 554 -33.71 -22.86 -9.56
CA GLU A 554 -33.88 -23.47 -10.89
C GLU A 554 -35.26 -23.20 -11.48
N ARG A 555 -36.29 -23.35 -10.64
CA ARG A 555 -37.69 -23.18 -11.02
C ARG A 555 -38.45 -22.52 -9.88
N TYR A 556 -39.40 -21.67 -10.22
CA TYR A 556 -40.34 -21.12 -9.25
C TYR A 556 -41.75 -21.08 -9.85
N GLN A 557 -42.75 -21.19 -8.99
CA GLN A 557 -44.16 -21.08 -9.37
C GLN A 557 -44.91 -20.27 -8.33
N THR A 558 -45.82 -19.44 -8.81
CA THR A 558 -46.80 -18.74 -7.99
C THR A 558 -48.18 -19.26 -8.35
N HIS A 559 -48.82 -19.95 -7.41
CA HIS A 559 -50.20 -20.38 -7.55
C HIS A 559 -51.10 -19.28 -7.03
N ALA A 560 -51.97 -18.77 -7.91
CA ALA A 560 -52.90 -17.71 -7.60
C ALA A 560 -53.81 -18.09 -6.42
N LYS A 561 -54.20 -17.06 -5.65
CA LYS A 561 -55.18 -17.18 -4.57
C LYS A 561 -56.50 -17.75 -5.14
N SER A 562 -57.06 -18.76 -4.48
CA SER A 562 -58.39 -19.30 -4.78
C SER A 562 -59.39 -18.91 -3.69
N PHE A 563 -60.68 -19.18 -3.90
CA PHE A 563 -61.71 -18.94 -2.88
C PHE A 563 -61.45 -19.68 -1.54
N PHE A 564 -60.61 -20.72 -1.55
CA PHE A 564 -60.31 -21.55 -0.38
C PHE A 564 -58.82 -21.61 0.00
N SER A 565 -57.93 -20.88 -0.68
CA SER A 565 -56.50 -20.92 -0.39
C SER A 565 -55.82 -19.56 -0.57
N SER A 566 -54.87 -19.26 0.30
CA SER A 566 -53.93 -18.15 0.09
C SER A 566 -53.10 -18.38 -1.17
N GLU A 567 -52.50 -17.31 -1.66
CA GLU A 567 -51.43 -17.43 -2.67
C GLU A 567 -50.32 -18.35 -2.15
N LYS A 568 -49.81 -19.21 -3.02
CA LYS A 568 -48.76 -20.18 -2.67
C LYS A 568 -47.59 -20.03 -3.61
N HIS A 569 -46.42 -19.76 -3.04
CA HIS A 569 -45.17 -19.71 -3.80
C HIS A 569 -44.36 -20.97 -3.54
N THR A 570 -43.85 -21.59 -4.60
CA THR A 570 -42.99 -22.76 -4.53
C THR A 570 -41.75 -22.55 -5.39
N ALA A 571 -40.64 -23.18 -5.00
CA ALA A 571 -39.41 -23.17 -5.77
C ALA A 571 -38.69 -24.52 -5.71
N GLN A 572 -37.87 -24.80 -6.72
CA GLN A 572 -36.86 -25.86 -6.71
C GLN A 572 -35.50 -25.17 -6.60
N ILE A 573 -34.79 -25.44 -5.50
CA ILE A 573 -33.50 -24.83 -5.19
C ILE A 573 -32.43 -25.89 -5.37
N ARG A 574 -31.43 -25.59 -6.21
CA ARG A 574 -30.24 -26.40 -6.40
C ARG A 574 -29.15 -25.91 -5.45
N MET A 575 -28.66 -26.78 -4.58
CA MET A 575 -27.67 -26.42 -3.55
C MET A 575 -26.78 -27.58 -3.13
N SER A 576 -25.64 -27.26 -2.53
CA SER A 576 -24.87 -28.17 -1.69
C SER A 576 -25.41 -28.14 -0.26
N LYS A 577 -25.23 -29.23 0.51
CA LYS A 577 -25.51 -29.21 1.96
C LYS A 577 -24.56 -28.31 2.73
N ASP A 578 -23.38 -28.05 2.17
CA ASP A 578 -22.36 -27.18 2.75
C ASP A 578 -22.52 -25.71 2.32
N SER A 579 -23.62 -25.36 1.63
CA SER A 579 -23.88 -23.99 1.21
C SER A 579 -24.00 -23.07 2.43
N LYS A 580 -23.17 -22.03 2.50
CA LYS A 580 -23.12 -21.13 3.65
C LYS A 580 -22.67 -19.72 3.27
N ILE A 581 -23.00 -18.76 4.14
CA ILE A 581 -22.39 -17.45 4.13
C ILE A 581 -21.08 -17.54 4.91
N VAL A 582 -19.96 -17.28 4.26
CA VAL A 582 -18.63 -17.28 4.90
C VAL A 582 -18.22 -15.90 5.41
N GLY A 583 -18.96 -14.87 5.05
CA GLY A 583 -18.77 -13.52 5.56
C GLY A 583 -19.72 -12.52 4.94
N THR A 584 -19.81 -11.36 5.58
CA THR A 584 -20.46 -10.17 5.02
C THR A 584 -19.48 -9.00 5.12
N GLY A 585 -19.73 -7.95 4.34
CA GLY A 585 -18.93 -6.74 4.44
C GLY A 585 -19.72 -5.51 4.02
N LYS A 586 -19.15 -4.36 4.37
CA LYS A 586 -19.73 -3.05 4.11
C LYS A 586 -18.65 -2.07 3.68
N ILE A 587 -18.89 -1.35 2.60
CA ILE A 587 -18.02 -0.29 2.09
C ILE A 587 -18.79 1.02 2.10
N VAL A 588 -18.31 1.99 2.87
CA VAL A 588 -18.90 3.32 2.95
C VAL A 588 -18.38 4.17 1.80
N ILE A 589 -19.28 4.84 1.08
CA ILE A 589 -18.92 5.80 0.04
C ILE A 589 -18.63 7.14 0.72
N GLU A 590 -17.36 7.34 1.07
CA GLU A 590 -16.89 8.54 1.77
C GLU A 590 -16.67 9.68 0.77
N ARG A 591 -17.50 10.70 0.86
CA ARG A 591 -17.23 12.00 0.24
C ARG A 591 -17.68 13.15 1.12
#